data_AF-T0ZG78-F1
#
_entry.id   AF-T0ZG78-F1
#
_cell.length_a   1.000
_cell.length_b   1.000
_cell.length_c   1.000
_cell.angle_alpha   90.00
_cell.angle_beta   90.00
_cell.angle_gamma   90.00
#
_symmetry.space_group_name_H-M   'P 1'
#
loop_
_entity.id
_entity.type
_entity.pdbx_description
1 polymer ?
#
loop_
_entity_poly.entity_id
_entity_poly.type
_entity_poly.pdbx_seq_one_letter_code
_entity_poly.pdbx_strand_id
1 'polypeptide(L)'
;MFVNTNVAALNAWLNLSNTQNSMTSILQQLSSGLKINSAANNPAGLAISQQMQSEISGMNQAYQNSQTAINLFQTADSALGSIQSILQSMRSLASQASTSTNNSTDLQALQSEMNQYAQQITQISNDTNFNTL
;
A
#
# COMPACT_ATOMS: atom_id res chain seq x y z
N MET A 1 8.96 40.08 65.59
CA MET A 1 9.10 39.67 64.17
C MET A 1 10.56 39.32 63.96
N PHE A 2 10.89 38.02 63.97
CA PHE A 2 12.28 37.55 63.87
C PHE A 2 12.75 37.59 62.42
N VAL A 3 13.90 38.22 62.20
CA VAL A 3 14.60 38.35 60.91
C VAL A 3 15.60 37.20 60.80
N ASN A 4 15.12 35.99 60.51
CA ASN A 4 16.01 34.86 60.15
C ASN A 4 15.56 34.16 58.87
N THR A 5 14.27 34.28 58.50
CA THR A 5 13.75 33.71 57.25
C THR A 5 12.94 34.77 56.52
N ASN A 6 13.39 35.15 55.32
CA ASN A 6 12.68 36.11 54.47
C ASN A 6 11.55 35.40 53.71
N VAL A 7 10.36 35.34 54.32
CA VAL A 7 9.18 34.66 53.78
C VAL A 7 8.71 35.27 52.46
N ALA A 8 8.85 36.58 52.26
CA ALA A 8 8.50 37.24 51.01
C ALA A 8 9.43 36.81 49.86
N ALA A 9 10.74 36.74 50.12
CA ALA A 9 11.71 36.25 49.15
C ALA A 9 11.50 34.75 48.83
N LEU A 10 11.17 33.92 49.81
CA LEU A 10 10.84 32.51 49.61
C LEU A 10 9.60 32.33 48.72
N ASN A 11 8.54 33.11 48.95
CA ASN A 11 7.35 33.08 48.11
C ASN A 11 7.65 33.56 46.67
N ALA A 12 8.45 34.62 46.51
CA ALA A 12 8.88 35.07 45.19
C ALA A 12 9.70 34.00 44.45
N TRP A 13 10.60 33.30 45.17
CA TRP A 13 11.40 32.21 44.62
C TRP A 13 10.56 30.99 44.21
N LEU A 14 9.56 30.60 45.01
CA LEU A 14 8.62 29.52 44.66
C LEU A 14 7.81 29.85 43.40
N ASN A 15 7.29 31.07 43.29
CA ASN A 15 6.55 31.51 42.10
C ASN A 15 7.45 31.59 40.86
N LEU A 16 8.70 32.04 41.01
CA LEU A 16 9.69 32.03 39.93
C LEU A 16 10.01 30.61 39.48
N SER A 17 10.22 29.67 40.41
CA SER A 17 10.47 28.26 40.10
C SER A 17 9.32 27.62 39.33
N ASN A 18 8.06 27.87 39.74
CA ASN A 18 6.87 27.41 39.02
C ASN A 18 6.76 28.00 37.62
N THR A 19 7.09 29.28 37.45
CA THR A 19 7.10 29.97 36.15
C THR A 19 8.18 29.38 35.24
N GLN A 20 9.37 29.12 35.77
CA GLN A 20 10.48 28.55 35.03
C GLN A 20 10.16 27.12 34.54
N ASN A 21 9.56 26.28 35.40
CA ASN A 21 9.11 24.95 35.02
C ASN A 21 8.04 24.98 33.92
N SER A 22 7.08 25.92 34.01
CA SER A 22 6.05 26.11 32.99
C SER A 22 6.65 26.55 31.65
N MET A 23 7.62 27.48 31.69
CA MET A 23 8.31 27.97 30.50
C MET A 23 9.13 26.87 29.82
N THR A 24 9.83 26.03 30.58
CA THR A 24 10.55 24.86 30.04
C THR A 24 9.61 23.89 29.33
N SER A 25 8.42 23.61 29.90
CA SER A 25 7.41 22.75 29.25
C SER A 25 6.89 23.37 27.95
N ILE A 26 6.60 24.68 27.93
CA ILE A 26 6.16 25.38 26.72
C ILE A 26 7.25 25.35 25.64
N LEU A 27 8.52 25.57 26.01
CA LEU A 27 9.63 25.49 25.08
C LEU A 27 9.78 24.07 24.48
N GLN A 28 9.54 23.02 25.25
CA GLN A 28 9.52 21.65 24.74
C GLN A 28 8.37 21.39 23.77
N GLN A 29 7.17 21.92 24.06
CA GLN A 29 6.02 21.84 23.14
C GLN A 29 6.29 22.61 21.85
N LEU A 30 6.89 23.81 21.94
CA LEU A 30 7.25 24.61 20.78
C LEU A 30 8.32 23.91 19.92
N SER A 31 9.36 23.35 20.56
CA SER A 31 10.45 22.65 19.87
C SER A 31 10.01 21.34 19.21
N SER A 32 9.03 20.65 19.78
CA SER A 32 8.49 19.40 19.21
C SER A 32 7.33 19.64 18.26
N GLY A 33 6.66 20.80 18.34
CA GLY A 33 5.39 21.06 17.68
C GLY A 33 4.21 20.26 18.23
N LEU A 34 4.42 19.43 19.26
CA LEU A 34 3.41 18.56 19.84
C LEU A 34 2.87 19.14 21.13
N LYS A 35 1.55 19.31 21.20
CA LYS A 35 0.85 19.73 22.43
C LYS A 35 0.99 18.69 23.55
N ILE A 36 1.06 17.40 23.20
CA ILE A 36 1.25 16.28 24.15
C ILE A 36 2.65 15.71 23.91
N ASN A 37 3.60 16.09 24.75
CA ASN A 37 5.01 15.71 24.64
C ASN A 37 5.44 14.62 25.65
N SER A 38 4.62 14.34 26.67
CA SER A 38 4.94 13.39 27.73
C SER A 38 3.68 12.68 28.25
N ALA A 39 3.82 11.39 28.56
CA ALA A 39 2.79 10.59 29.21
C ALA A 39 2.40 11.14 30.60
N ALA A 40 3.30 11.90 31.24
CA ALA A 40 3.05 12.52 32.54
C ALA A 40 2.01 13.65 32.47
N ASN A 41 1.93 14.37 31.34
CA ASN A 41 1.03 15.51 31.18
C ASN A 41 -0.38 15.11 30.72
N ASN A 42 -0.48 14.09 29.86
CA ASN A 42 -1.76 13.53 29.43
C ASN A 42 -1.60 12.08 28.92
N PRO A 43 -1.67 11.08 29.81
CA PRO A 43 -1.44 9.68 29.43
C PRO A 43 -2.52 9.15 28.48
N ALA A 44 -3.79 9.54 28.68
CA ALA A 44 -4.90 9.11 27.83
C ALA A 44 -4.81 9.70 26.41
N GLY A 45 -4.51 11.01 26.31
CA GLY A 45 -4.34 11.68 25.02
C GLY A 45 -3.12 11.15 24.25
N LEU A 46 -2.02 10.84 24.95
CA LEU A 46 -0.86 10.21 24.33
C LEU A 46 -1.19 8.80 23.83
N ALA A 47 -1.89 7.98 24.63
CA ALA A 47 -2.29 6.62 24.23
C ALA A 47 -3.18 6.63 22.97
N ILE A 48 -4.18 7.52 22.90
CA ILE A 48 -5.03 7.68 21.71
C ILE A 48 -4.20 8.12 20.50
N SER A 49 -3.27 9.07 20.69
CA SER A 49 -2.41 9.53 19.58
C SER A 49 -1.50 8.42 19.04
N GLN A 50 -0.97 7.55 19.91
CA GLN A 50 -0.17 6.40 19.50
C GLN A 50 -1.03 5.34 18.79
N GLN A 51 -2.26 5.11 19.28
CA GLN A 51 -3.21 4.24 18.61
C GLN A 51 -3.52 4.75 17.19
N MET A 52 -3.87 6.03 17.05
CA MET A 52 -4.11 6.62 15.73
C MET A 52 -2.87 6.55 14.83
N GLN A 53 -1.67 6.78 15.38
CA GLN A 53 -0.43 6.64 14.62
C GLN A 53 -0.21 5.21 14.13
N SER A 54 -0.52 4.21 14.97
CA SER A 54 -0.49 2.79 14.59
C SER A 54 -1.53 2.46 13.52
N GLU A 55 -2.74 3.00 13.64
CA GLU A 55 -3.80 2.84 12.64
C GLU A 55 -3.38 3.47 11.30
N ILE A 56 -2.82 4.67 11.30
CA ILE A 56 -2.28 5.34 10.11
C ILE A 56 -1.19 4.50 9.45
N SER A 57 -0.25 3.96 10.24
CA SER A 57 0.79 3.07 9.72
C SER A 57 0.21 1.79 9.13
N GLY A 58 -0.80 1.20 9.78
CA GLY A 58 -1.54 0.04 9.27
C GLY A 58 -2.29 0.34 7.96
N MET A 59 -2.95 1.49 7.89
CA MET A 59 -3.65 1.96 6.68
C MET A 59 -2.68 2.22 5.53
N ASN A 60 -1.50 2.81 5.79
CA ASN A 60 -0.47 3.00 4.77
C ASN A 60 0.02 1.67 4.19
N GLN A 61 0.19 0.64 5.04
CA GLN A 61 0.54 -0.70 4.56
C GLN A 61 -0.62 -1.32 3.77
N ALA A 62 -1.87 -1.17 4.22
CA ALA A 62 -3.04 -1.66 3.51
C ALA A 62 -3.19 -0.99 2.13
N TYR A 63 -2.89 0.32 2.04
CA TYR A 63 -2.84 1.05 0.78
C TYR A 63 -1.79 0.48 -0.18
N GLN A 64 -0.56 0.25 0.30
CA GLN A 64 0.49 -0.37 -0.50
C GLN A 64 0.11 -1.78 -0.96
N ASN A 65 -0.47 -2.60 -0.07
CA ASN A 65 -0.95 -3.94 -0.41
C ASN A 65 -2.04 -3.88 -1.50
N SER A 66 -2.93 -2.90 -1.42
CA SER A 66 -3.98 -2.69 -2.43
C SER A 66 -3.38 -2.28 -3.78
N GLN A 67 -2.36 -1.43 -3.77
CA GLN A 67 -1.62 -1.05 -4.98
C GLN A 67 -0.93 -2.26 -5.62
N THR A 68 -0.31 -3.13 -4.81
CA THR A 68 0.28 -4.39 -5.30
C THR A 68 -0.77 -5.32 -5.89
N ALA A 69 -1.94 -5.44 -5.27
CA ALA A 69 -3.04 -6.24 -5.80
C ALA A 69 -3.55 -5.69 -7.14
N ILE A 70 -3.67 -4.36 -7.28
CA ILE A 70 -4.02 -3.71 -8.55
C ILE A 70 -3.00 -4.06 -9.64
N ASN A 71 -1.70 -3.98 -9.33
CA ASN A 71 -0.65 -4.31 -10.29
C ASN A 71 -0.72 -5.78 -10.71
N LEU A 72 -0.96 -6.70 -9.77
CA LEU A 72 -1.19 -8.11 -10.05
C LEU A 72 -2.37 -8.31 -11.01
N PHE A 73 -3.50 -7.66 -10.75
CA PHE A 73 -4.66 -7.73 -11.63
C PHE A 73 -4.38 -7.15 -13.02
N GLN A 74 -3.61 -6.08 -13.13
CA GLN A 74 -3.22 -5.51 -14.43
C GLN A 74 -2.33 -6.46 -15.23
N THR A 75 -1.41 -7.17 -14.59
CA THR A 75 -0.60 -8.22 -15.23
C THR A 75 -1.50 -9.36 -15.74
N ALA A 76 -2.44 -9.82 -14.90
CA ALA A 76 -3.40 -10.85 -15.31
C ALA A 76 -4.30 -10.38 -16.46
N ASP A 77 -4.81 -9.15 -16.42
CA ASP A 77 -5.66 -8.57 -17.47
C ASP A 77 -4.91 -8.44 -18.81
N SER A 78 -3.64 -8.04 -18.76
CA SER A 78 -2.78 -7.98 -19.96
C SER A 78 -2.54 -9.36 -20.58
N ALA A 79 -2.33 -10.38 -19.75
CA ALA A 79 -2.19 -11.76 -20.20
C ALA A 79 -3.51 -12.30 -20.79
N LEU A 80 -4.64 -12.04 -20.14
CA LEU A 80 -5.97 -12.39 -20.65
C LEU A 80 -6.28 -11.69 -21.98
N GLY A 81 -5.88 -10.42 -22.14
CA GLY A 81 -5.99 -9.71 -23.41
C GLY A 81 -5.23 -10.41 -24.55
N SER A 82 -4.02 -10.89 -24.26
CA SER A 82 -3.22 -11.67 -25.23
C SER A 82 -3.89 -12.99 -25.60
N ILE A 83 -4.42 -13.73 -24.59
CA ILE A 83 -5.18 -14.96 -24.81
C ILE A 83 -6.43 -14.68 -25.66
N GLN A 84 -7.15 -13.59 -25.40
CA GLN A 84 -8.33 -13.21 -26.15
C GLN A 84 -8.01 -12.94 -27.63
N SER A 85 -6.90 -12.25 -27.94
CA SER A 85 -6.46 -12.06 -29.32
C SER A 85 -6.13 -13.40 -30.01
N ILE A 86 -5.47 -14.33 -29.32
CA ILE A 86 -5.19 -15.66 -29.88
C ILE A 86 -6.49 -16.43 -30.15
N LEU A 87 -7.46 -16.40 -29.22
CA LEU A 87 -8.75 -17.05 -29.40
C LEU A 87 -9.54 -16.48 -30.60
N GLN A 88 -9.42 -15.18 -30.86
CA GLN A 88 -10.01 -14.56 -32.05
C GLN A 88 -9.37 -15.10 -33.34
N SER A 89 -8.04 -15.25 -33.38
CA SER A 89 -7.32 -15.87 -34.50
C SER A 89 -7.72 -17.34 -34.68
N MET A 90 -7.81 -18.11 -33.60
CA MET A 90 -8.27 -19.51 -33.65
C MET A 90 -9.70 -19.62 -34.20
N ARG A 91 -10.59 -18.69 -33.84
CA ARG A 91 -11.96 -18.63 -34.39
C ARG A 91 -11.93 -18.33 -35.90
N SER A 92 -11.06 -17.45 -36.35
CA SER A 92 -10.87 -17.16 -37.77
C SER A 92 -10.40 -18.40 -38.53
N LEU A 93 -9.40 -19.11 -38.01
CA LEU A 93 -8.92 -20.38 -38.57
C LEU A 93 -10.02 -21.45 -38.63
N ALA A 94 -10.83 -21.57 -37.57
CA ALA A 94 -11.95 -22.51 -37.56
C ALA A 94 -12.99 -22.18 -38.64
N SER A 95 -13.30 -20.89 -38.84
CA SER A 95 -14.16 -20.43 -39.93
C SER A 95 -13.55 -20.74 -41.29
N GLN A 96 -12.24 -20.53 -41.45
CA GLN A 96 -11.52 -20.83 -42.68
C GLN A 96 -11.56 -22.33 -43.00
N ALA A 97 -11.31 -23.18 -41.99
CA ALA A 97 -11.38 -24.63 -42.12
C ALA A 97 -12.79 -25.14 -42.50
N SER A 98 -13.84 -24.45 -42.04
CA SER A 98 -15.24 -24.79 -42.35
C SER A 98 -15.66 -24.49 -43.79
N THR A 99 -14.81 -23.82 -44.59
CA THR A 99 -15.12 -23.48 -45.99
C THR A 99 -14.89 -24.69 -46.91
N SER A 100 -15.86 -25.00 -47.78
CA SER A 100 -15.93 -26.23 -48.59
C SER A 100 -14.89 -26.40 -49.70
N THR A 101 -13.91 -25.50 -49.82
CA THR A 101 -12.88 -25.50 -50.89
C THR A 101 -11.51 -26.00 -50.43
N ASN A 102 -11.31 -26.25 -49.14
CA ASN A 102 -10.01 -26.68 -48.61
C ASN A 102 -9.71 -28.14 -48.98
N ASN A 103 -8.50 -28.42 -49.43
CA ASN A 103 -8.03 -29.79 -49.63
C ASN A 103 -7.51 -30.37 -48.28
N SER A 104 -7.22 -31.67 -48.24
CA SER A 104 -6.75 -32.34 -47.01
C SER A 104 -5.43 -31.80 -46.47
N THR A 105 -4.56 -31.27 -47.34
CA THR A 105 -3.27 -30.68 -46.96
C THR A 105 -3.50 -29.32 -46.28
N ASP A 106 -4.41 -28.52 -46.81
CA ASP A 106 -4.80 -27.22 -46.23
C ASP A 106 -5.41 -27.41 -44.84
N LEU A 107 -6.29 -28.42 -44.68
CA LEU A 107 -6.88 -28.76 -43.39
C LEU A 107 -5.83 -29.22 -42.38
N GLN A 108 -4.81 -29.97 -42.79
CA GLN A 108 -3.69 -30.34 -41.92
C GLN A 108 -2.84 -29.13 -41.51
N ALA A 109 -2.58 -28.20 -42.42
CA ALA A 109 -1.83 -26.97 -42.12
C ALA A 109 -2.60 -26.09 -41.11
N LEU A 110 -3.90 -25.88 -41.32
CA LEU A 110 -4.77 -25.13 -40.41
C LEU A 110 -4.84 -25.79 -39.01
N GLN A 111 -4.90 -27.12 -38.95
CA GLN A 111 -4.85 -27.85 -37.68
C GLN A 111 -3.52 -27.67 -36.95
N SER A 112 -2.39 -27.69 -37.69
CA SER A 112 -1.07 -27.44 -37.12
C SER A 112 -0.99 -26.03 -36.52
N GLU A 113 -1.52 -25.02 -37.20
CA GLU A 113 -1.56 -23.65 -36.69
C GLU A 113 -2.48 -23.52 -35.45
N MET A 114 -3.65 -24.18 -35.47
CA MET A 114 -4.54 -24.24 -34.31
C MET A 114 -3.86 -24.86 -33.08
N ASN A 115 -3.07 -25.92 -33.28
CA ASN A 115 -2.31 -26.55 -32.21
C ASN A 115 -1.21 -25.63 -31.65
N GLN A 116 -0.54 -24.85 -32.50
CA GLN A 116 0.45 -23.86 -32.06
C GLN A 116 -0.20 -22.76 -31.22
N TYR A 117 -1.36 -22.24 -31.62
CA TYR A 117 -2.10 -21.26 -30.80
C TYR A 117 -2.54 -21.84 -29.45
N ALA A 118 -2.98 -23.10 -29.41
CA ALA A 118 -3.32 -23.77 -28.15
C ALA A 118 -2.10 -23.93 -27.23
N GLN A 119 -0.92 -24.26 -27.79
CA GLN A 119 0.33 -24.29 -27.05
C GLN A 119 0.71 -22.90 -26.52
N GLN A 120 0.55 -21.86 -27.33
CA GLN A 120 0.86 -20.49 -26.94
C GLN A 120 -0.04 -19.99 -25.80
N ILE A 121 -1.34 -20.31 -25.81
CA ILE A 121 -2.25 -20.02 -24.68
C ILE A 121 -1.77 -20.72 -23.42
N THR A 122 -1.41 -22.00 -23.52
CA THR A 122 -0.89 -22.77 -22.38
C THR A 122 0.40 -22.16 -21.84
N GLN A 123 1.29 -21.71 -22.74
CA GLN A 123 2.53 -21.05 -22.37
C GLN A 123 2.27 -19.72 -21.66
N ILE A 124 1.40 -18.86 -22.20
CA ILE A 124 1.03 -17.60 -21.54
C ILE A 124 0.46 -17.88 -20.14
N SER A 125 -0.38 -18.92 -20.00
CA SER A 125 -0.94 -19.30 -18.69
C SER A 125 0.13 -19.76 -17.68
N ASN A 126 1.20 -20.42 -18.15
CA ASN A 126 2.25 -20.93 -17.27
C ASN A 126 3.36 -19.90 -16.98
N ASP A 127 3.61 -19.00 -17.93
CA ASP A 127 4.72 -18.04 -17.88
C ASP A 127 4.28 -16.67 -17.32
N THR A 128 2.97 -16.39 -17.24
CA THR A 128 2.47 -15.14 -16.64
C THR A 128 2.73 -15.14 -15.14
N ASN A 129 3.63 -14.26 -14.69
CA ASN A 129 4.04 -14.17 -13.31
C ASN A 129 4.20 -12.70 -12.88
N PHE A 130 3.75 -12.38 -11.68
CA PHE A 130 3.97 -11.12 -10.99
C PHE A 130 4.80 -11.35 -9.72
N ASN A 131 6.04 -10.86 -9.73
CA ASN A 131 6.93 -10.86 -8.57
C ASN A 131 7.08 -12.24 -7.88
N THR A 132 7.30 -13.28 -8.68
CA THR A 132 7.44 -14.71 -8.32
C THR A 132 6.15 -15.50 -8.06
N LEU A 133 4.98 -14.88 -8.24
CA LEU A 133 3.66 -15.54 -8.26
C LEU A 133 3.14 -15.68 -9.68
#